data_AF-A0A522KGT0-F1
#
_entry.id   AF-A0A522KGT0-F1
#
_cell.length_a   1.000
_cell.length_b   1.000
_cell.length_c   1.000
_cell.angle_alpha   90.00
_cell.angle_beta   90.00
_cell.angle_gamma   90.00
#
_symmetry.space_group_name_H-M   'P 1'
#
loop_
_entity.id
_entity.type
_entity.pdbx_description
1 polymer ?
#
loop_
_entity_poly.entity_id
_entity_poly.type
_entity_poly.pdbx_seq_one_letter_code
_entity_poly.pdbx_strand_id
1 'polypeptide(L)' 'MARHTFFCIDGHTCGNPVRVVAGGGPALAGNTMLDKRAHFLAEYDWIRKGLMFE' A
#
# COMPACT_ATOMS: atom_id res chain seq x y z
N MET A 1 1.02 19.90 9.04
CA MET A 1 1.53 18.61 8.52
C MET A 1 0.50 18.05 7.56
N ALA A 2 0.92 17.42 6.46
CA ALA A 2 -0.02 16.76 5.56
C ALA A 2 -0.59 15.51 6.24
N ARG A 3 -1.92 15.37 6.24
CA ARG A 3 -2.61 14.17 6.74
C ARG A 3 -2.96 13.29 5.54
N HIS A 4 -2.48 12.06 5.56
CA HIS A 4 -2.86 11.04 4.58
C HIS A 4 -3.90 10.09 5.19
N THR A 5 -4.86 9.64 4.39
CA THR A 5 -5.93 8.74 4.84
C THR A 5 -6.09 7.61 3.83
N PHE A 6 -6.05 6.38 4.33
CA PHE A 6 -6.21 5.17 3.53
C PHE A 6 -7.46 4.43 3.99
N PHE A 7 -8.26 3.98 3.03
CA PHE A 7 -9.40 3.12 3.32
C PHE A 7 -8.91 1.67 3.30
N CYS A 8 -8.85 1.05 4.48
CA CYS A 8 -8.29 -0.29 4.68
C CYS A 8 -9.39 -1.28 5.08
N ILE A 9 -9.34 -2.49 4.51
CA ILE A 9 -10.11 -3.65 4.94
C ILE A 9 -9.12 -4.66 5.49
N ASP A 10 -9.21 -4.94 6.77
CA ASP A 10 -8.35 -5.91 7.45
C ASP A 10 -9.04 -7.26 7.53
N GLY A 11 -8.25 -8.33 7.38
CA GLY A 11 -8.72 -9.71 7.45
C GLY A 11 -7.56 -10.66 7.75
N HIS A 12 -7.83 -11.96 7.64
CA HIS A 12 -6.79 -12.98 7.76
C HIS A 12 -7.08 -14.20 6.88
N THR A 13 -6.04 -14.92 6.51
CA THR A 13 -6.13 -16.24 5.88
C THR A 13 -5.43 -17.23 6.80
N CYS A 14 -6.19 -18.16 7.40
CA CYS A 14 -5.65 -19.15 8.35
C CYS A 14 -4.78 -18.54 9.47
N GLY A 15 -5.21 -17.41 10.05
CA GLY A 15 -4.46 -16.70 11.09
C GLY A 15 -3.38 -15.74 10.60
N ASN A 16 -3.00 -15.76 9.31
CA ASN A 16 -2.08 -14.78 8.76
C ASN A 16 -2.81 -13.48 8.41
N PRO A 17 -2.48 -12.34 9.06
CA PRO A 17 -3.17 -11.08 8.82
C PRO A 17 -2.91 -10.55 7.40
N VAL A 18 -3.94 -9.95 6.81
CA VAL A 18 -3.89 -9.30 5.51
C VAL A 18 -4.61 -7.96 5.63
N ARG A 19 -4.02 -6.91 5.05
CA ARG A 19 -4.64 -5.59 4.93
C ARG A 19 -4.80 -5.24 3.46
N VAL A 20 -6.03 -4.98 3.04
CA VAL A 20 -6.34 -4.49 1.69
C VAL A 20 -6.51 -2.98 1.75
N VAL A 21 -5.63 -2.24 1.08
CA VAL A 21 -5.81 -0.80 0.88
C VAL A 21 -6.72 -0.58 -0.33
N ALA A 22 -8.00 -0.32 -0.07
CA ALA A 22 -9.03 -0.16 -1.09
C ALA A 22 -9.17 1.30 -1.59
N GLY A 23 -8.54 2.26 -0.92
CA GLY A 23 -8.53 3.67 -1.34
C GLY A 23 -7.46 4.53 -0.66
N GLY A 24 -7.13 5.67 -1.28
CA GLY A 24 -6.12 6.62 -0.77
C GLY A 24 -4.68 6.36 -1.24
N GLY A 25 -4.45 5.32 -2.05
CA GLY A 25 -3.15 5.03 -2.65
C GLY A 25 -2.78 5.98 -3.80
N PRO A 26 -1.48 6.11 -4.12
CA PRO A 26 -1.01 6.93 -5.23
C PRO A 26 -1.32 6.29 -6.59
N ALA A 27 -1.34 7.11 -7.64
CA ALA A 27 -1.41 6.61 -9.01
C ALA A 27 -0.05 5.99 -9.40
N LEU A 28 -0.06 4.74 -9.87
CA LEU A 28 1.15 4.03 -10.25
C LEU A 28 1.30 3.94 -11.77
N ALA A 29 2.41 4.48 -12.28
CA ALA A 29 2.87 4.27 -13.65
C ALA A 29 3.41 2.85 -13.86
N GLY A 30 3.30 2.35 -15.08
CA GLY A 30 3.75 1.01 -15.47
C GLY A 30 2.69 0.22 -16.24
N ASN A 31 3.13 -0.57 -17.22
CA ASN A 31 2.25 -1.39 -18.06
C ASN A 31 1.92 -2.72 -17.38
N THR A 32 2.79 -3.20 -16.49
CA THR A 32 2.60 -4.43 -15.73
C THR A 32 2.47 -4.16 -14.23
N MET A 33 2.01 -5.15 -13.48
CA MET A 33 2.03 -5.06 -12.00
C MET A 33 3.46 -5.00 -11.45
N LEU A 34 4.45 -5.58 -12.13
CA LEU A 34 5.86 -5.50 -11.73
C LEU A 34 6.38 -4.07 -11.87
N ASP A 35 6.04 -3.38 -12.97
CA ASP A 35 6.41 -1.98 -13.18
C ASP A 35 5.78 -1.09 -12.11
N LYS A 36 4.47 -1.26 -11.87
CA LYS A 36 3.75 -0.51 -10.83
C LYS A 36 4.32 -0.77 -9.44
N ARG A 37 4.72 -2.01 -9.14
CA ARG A 37 5.40 -2.36 -7.89
C ARG A 37 6.77 -1.68 -7.79
N ALA A 38 7.55 -1.66 -8.87
CA ALA A 38 8.86 -1.01 -8.89
C ALA A 38 8.72 0.49 -8.63
N HIS A 39 7.77 1.15 -9.30
CA HIS A 39 7.45 2.56 -9.08
C HIS A 39 6.95 2.83 -7.65
N PHE A 40 6.07 1.99 -7.12
CA PHE A 40 5.61 2.09 -5.72
C PHE A 40 6.77 2.03 -4.72
N LEU A 41 7.71 1.09 -4.91
CA LEU A 41 8.87 0.94 -4.03
C LEU A 41 9.88 2.10 -4.18
N ALA A 42 10.02 2.67 -5.37
CA ALA A 42 10.95 3.76 -5.62
C ALA A 42 10.48 5.08 -4.98
N GLU A 43 9.18 5.39 -5.06
CA GLU A 43 8.65 6.72 -4.69
C GLU A 43 7.75 6.72 -3.44
N TYR A 44 7.11 5.59 -3.14
CA TYR A 44 6.02 5.53 -2.16
C TYR A 44 6.23 4.47 -1.06
N ASP A 45 7.46 3.95 -0.89
CA ASP A 45 7.78 2.93 0.13
C ASP A 45 7.46 3.39 1.56
N TRP A 46 7.43 4.71 1.80
CA TRP A 46 7.00 5.30 3.07
C TRP A 46 5.56 4.91 3.45
N ILE A 47 4.66 4.70 2.47
CA ILE A 47 3.28 4.26 2.70
C ILE A 47 3.30 2.83 3.27
N ARG A 48 4.06 1.92 2.64
CA ARG A 48 4.20 0.55 3.13
C ARG A 48 4.79 0.53 4.54
N LYS A 49 5.85 1.33 4.77
CA LYS A 49 6.46 1.42 6.10
C LYS A 49 5.47 1.93 7.14
N GLY A 50 4.77 3.02 6.86
CA GLY A 50 3.80 3.61 7.79
C GLY A 50 2.52 2.79 8.02
N LEU A 51 2.17 1.89 7.10
CA LEU A 51 0.99 1.03 7.26
C LEU A 51 1.29 -0.34 7.88
N MET A 52 2.53 -0.82 7.81
CA MET A 52 2.92 -2.18 8.18
C MET A 52 3.83 -2.26 9.41
N PHE A 53 4.57 -1.21 9.73
CA PHE A 53 5.45 -1.18 10.90
C PHE A 53 4.80 -0.38 12.05
N GLU A 54 5.15 -0.77 13.27
CA GLU A 54 4.83 -0.04 14.50
C GLU A 54 5.86 1.09 14.76
#